data_AF-A0A4R1AKI1-F1
#
_entry.id   AF-A0A4R1AKI1-F1
#
_cell.length_a   1.000
_cell.length_b   1.000
_cell.length_c   1.000
_cell.angle_alpha   90.00
_cell.angle_beta   90.00
_cell.angle_gamma   90.00
#
_symmetry.space_group_name_H-M   'P 1'
#
loop_
_entity.id
_entity.type
_entity.pdbx_description
1 polymer ?
#
loop_
_entity_poly.entity_id
_entity_poly.type
_entity_poly.pdbx_seq_one_letter_code
_entity_poly.pdbx_strand_id
1 'polypeptide(L)'
;MRGTSWTRLVTCLALVGAWSIGGIAQAPPGHALEPVNPVVVDPADPANTGFLVFVEGDVTLSSDESEGTIALGGDLHLRSPYNVAAGAAPVRTTYVAPGDSRPTYLHVAGGIDWGAFTGAVYVENQGFTKVGDPSTYDAYDRDTNGALVNYRLVPEGAGYSSPVFVEGRSNAQTPQSVGEPVDLDFAGSFATYRDLTQQMAACADTLQLLDDSGQPLDRPIADGARGRLDLTPGRTNVLTLSASDLDALAEITFVDQPTAATPLLVNVTGPAFSGSVPNLAGVSALQAPYMLWNFPDATSVSIGAGDSIEGTLYAPNAALRWIPTQNIEGNVVAASFVHGDAPRGTPREIHDFPFATTLSCAAAPPPSAELTLVKQVVNDDDGAAAPDDFTLDADGPVDVEGETGTADVTDVVVPPGDYDLSESGPAGYETDGWTCDGGTLTDDTVTLVDGDDVTCTIVNDDVPVGPAPLPSPELTLVKEVVNDDGGTAEPGDFTLAADGPTPVAGVTGDAAVTDATVGAGEYDLSEVGPTDDYDPSAWTCTDGTLDGDVLTLADGDDATCTIVNDDVPPDGTGGFDDVTDDGAAGGDGSPVGFLPDTGAPAGLGLVAVAVACVATGTALLVRARRRA
;
A
#
# COMPACT_ATOMS: atom_id res chain seq x y z
N MET A 1 -5.92 -53.51 69.54
CA MET A 1 -4.93 -52.71 68.79
C MET A 1 -5.70 -51.95 67.72
N ARG A 2 -5.53 -50.62 67.67
CA ARG A 2 -6.32 -49.63 66.90
C ARG A 2 -6.38 -50.01 65.41
N GLY A 3 -7.48 -50.01 64.65
CA GLY A 3 -8.85 -49.54 64.83
C GLY A 3 -9.13 -48.34 63.92
N THR A 4 -9.79 -48.54 62.76
CA THR A 4 -10.63 -47.52 62.10
C THR A 4 -11.57 -48.16 61.08
N SER A 5 -12.85 -48.15 61.45
CA SER A 5 -14.03 -48.41 60.63
C SER A 5 -14.62 -47.10 60.08
N TRP A 6 -15.32 -47.21 58.96
CA TRP A 6 -16.21 -46.20 58.36
C TRP A 6 -17.11 -45.43 59.34
N THR A 7 -17.30 -44.12 59.09
CA THR A 7 -18.64 -43.49 59.06
C THR A 7 -18.66 -42.17 58.25
N ARG A 8 -19.60 -42.14 57.30
CA ARG A 8 -20.33 -41.05 56.60
C ARG A 8 -20.01 -39.57 56.92
N LEU A 9 -19.87 -38.76 55.87
CA LEU A 9 -20.40 -37.39 55.84
C LEU A 9 -21.24 -37.17 54.58
N VAL A 10 -22.41 -36.58 54.80
CA VAL A 10 -23.43 -36.18 53.83
C VAL A 10 -22.96 -34.91 53.13
N THR A 11 -23.04 -34.85 51.80
CA THR A 11 -22.87 -33.60 51.05
C THR A 11 -24.16 -33.28 50.30
N CYS A 12 -24.70 -32.10 50.61
CA CYS A 12 -25.90 -31.53 50.02
C CYS A 12 -25.78 -31.38 48.49
N LEU A 13 -26.85 -31.79 47.81
CA LEU A 13 -27.13 -31.45 46.41
C LEU A 13 -27.39 -29.94 46.32
N ALA A 14 -26.54 -29.20 45.61
CA ALA A 14 -26.87 -27.89 45.07
C ALA A 14 -27.13 -28.04 43.57
N LEU A 15 -28.41 -28.00 43.19
CA LEU A 15 -28.84 -27.90 41.80
C LEU A 15 -28.50 -26.48 41.30
N VAL A 16 -27.42 -26.35 40.52
CA VAL A 16 -27.21 -25.18 39.68
C VAL A 16 -27.78 -25.53 38.30
N GLY A 17 -28.92 -24.95 37.97
CA GLY A 17 -29.50 -25.06 36.64
C GLY A 17 -28.61 -24.34 35.64
N ALA A 18 -27.95 -25.10 34.76
CA ALA A 18 -27.27 -24.55 33.60
C ALA A 18 -28.35 -24.15 32.58
N TRP A 19 -28.56 -22.85 32.43
CA TRP A 19 -29.22 -22.29 31.26
C TRP A 19 -28.28 -22.47 30.06
N SER A 20 -28.58 -23.43 29.19
CA SER A 20 -27.97 -23.55 27.88
C SER A 20 -28.51 -22.42 27.00
N ILE A 21 -27.79 -21.30 26.95
CA ILE A 21 -27.94 -20.33 25.88
C ILE A 21 -27.42 -21.03 24.62
N GLY A 22 -28.31 -21.26 23.66
CA GLY A 22 -27.97 -21.77 22.34
C GLY A 22 -27.11 -20.73 21.62
N GLY A 23 -25.80 -20.80 21.85
CA GLY A 23 -24.84 -20.25 20.91
C GLY A 23 -24.93 -21.10 19.65
N ILE A 24 -25.36 -20.49 18.55
CA ILE A 24 -25.14 -21.02 17.22
C ILE A 24 -23.63 -21.19 17.14
N ALA A 25 -23.13 -22.42 17.16
CA ALA A 25 -21.74 -22.68 16.87
C ALA A 25 -21.51 -22.21 15.44
N GLN A 26 -20.95 -21.01 15.28
CA GLN A 26 -20.34 -20.65 14.01
C GLN A 26 -19.28 -21.72 13.74
N ALA A 27 -19.37 -22.36 12.58
CA ALA A 27 -18.29 -23.17 12.07
C ALA A 27 -16.99 -22.35 12.16
N PRO A 28 -15.85 -22.98 12.48
CA PRO A 28 -14.57 -22.27 12.34
C PRO A 28 -14.54 -21.66 10.93
N PRO A 29 -14.02 -20.43 10.74
CA PRO A 29 -13.83 -19.89 9.40
C PRO A 29 -13.11 -20.97 8.60
N GLY A 30 -13.70 -21.36 7.46
CA GLY A 30 -13.07 -22.31 6.55
C GLY A 30 -11.62 -21.89 6.36
N HIS A 31 -10.68 -22.83 6.37
CA HIS A 31 -9.28 -22.52 6.12
C HIS A 31 -9.22 -21.66 4.84
N ALA A 32 -8.67 -20.45 4.96
CA ALA A 32 -8.49 -19.57 3.83
C ALA A 32 -7.48 -20.26 2.90
N LEU A 33 -7.94 -20.70 1.73
CA LEU A 33 -7.04 -21.01 0.62
C LEU A 33 -6.45 -19.67 0.17
N GLU A 34 -5.21 -19.41 0.60
CA GLU A 34 -4.44 -18.28 0.08
C GLU A 34 -4.26 -18.42 -1.45
N PRO A 35 -4.07 -17.30 -2.18
CA PRO A 35 -3.86 -17.36 -3.63
C PRO A 35 -2.76 -18.34 -4.02
N VAL A 36 -3.13 -19.40 -4.74
CA VAL A 36 -2.22 -20.48 -5.13
C VAL A 36 -2.50 -20.99 -6.53
N ASN A 37 -1.46 -21.30 -7.29
CA ASN A 37 -1.58 -22.14 -8.49
C ASN A 37 -1.37 -23.60 -8.08
N PRO A 38 -2.40 -24.47 -8.08
CA PRO A 38 -2.31 -25.80 -7.48
C PRO A 38 -1.36 -26.77 -8.18
N VAL A 39 -0.89 -26.41 -9.38
CA VAL A 39 0.03 -27.22 -10.20
C VAL A 39 1.41 -26.56 -10.37
N VAL A 40 1.73 -25.50 -9.62
CA VAL A 40 3.07 -24.86 -9.57
C VAL A 40 3.28 -24.23 -8.18
N VAL A 41 3.26 -25.04 -7.12
CA VAL A 41 3.04 -24.53 -5.75
C VAL A 41 4.31 -23.92 -5.12
N ASP A 42 5.51 -24.17 -5.66
CA ASP A 42 6.72 -23.46 -5.23
C ASP A 42 7.78 -23.45 -6.35
N PRO A 43 8.26 -22.27 -6.83
CA PRO A 43 9.38 -22.20 -7.77
C PRO A 43 10.75 -22.52 -7.13
N ALA A 44 10.86 -22.60 -5.80
CA ALA A 44 12.08 -22.93 -5.07
C ALA A 44 12.20 -24.42 -4.70
N ASP A 45 11.13 -25.20 -4.85
CA ASP A 45 11.12 -26.66 -4.67
C ASP A 45 11.25 -27.35 -6.05
N PRO A 46 12.16 -28.33 -6.24
CA PRO A 46 12.29 -29.07 -7.49
C PRO A 46 11.03 -29.87 -7.91
N ALA A 47 9.97 -29.95 -7.10
CA ALA A 47 8.83 -30.78 -7.39
C ALA A 47 7.64 -30.01 -8.04
N ASN A 48 7.37 -30.38 -9.30
CA ASN A 48 6.48 -29.81 -10.33
C ASN A 48 6.95 -28.53 -11.02
N THR A 49 7.99 -28.75 -11.82
CA THR A 49 8.60 -27.78 -12.73
C THR A 49 7.77 -27.55 -14.00
N GLY A 50 6.44 -27.56 -13.95
CA GLY A 50 5.61 -27.32 -15.15
C GLY A 50 5.37 -28.53 -16.04
N PHE A 51 5.32 -29.74 -15.47
CA PHE A 51 4.85 -30.91 -16.21
C PHE A 51 3.34 -30.84 -16.47
N LEU A 52 2.89 -31.19 -17.67
CA LEU A 52 1.45 -31.26 -17.95
C LEU A 52 0.80 -32.40 -17.17
N VAL A 53 1.43 -33.58 -17.24
CA VAL A 53 1.05 -34.78 -16.48
C VAL A 53 2.10 -35.03 -15.39
N PHE A 54 1.69 -34.98 -14.13
CA PHE A 54 2.55 -35.19 -12.97
C PHE A 54 1.91 -36.20 -12.02
N VAL A 55 2.48 -37.40 -11.93
CA VAL A 55 1.85 -38.58 -11.29
C VAL A 55 2.78 -39.16 -10.23
N GLU A 56 2.27 -39.48 -9.05
CA GLU A 56 3.12 -39.96 -7.92
C GLU A 56 3.67 -41.36 -8.18
N GLY A 57 2.85 -42.26 -8.71
CA GLY A 57 3.18 -43.65 -8.97
C GLY A 57 3.19 -43.96 -10.46
N ASP A 58 2.61 -45.11 -10.81
CA ASP A 58 2.71 -45.68 -12.16
C ASP A 58 1.83 -44.95 -13.18
N VAL A 59 2.32 -44.90 -14.43
CA VAL A 59 1.56 -44.42 -15.59
C VAL A 59 1.44 -45.52 -16.62
N THR A 60 0.22 -45.78 -17.09
CA THR A 60 -0.05 -46.68 -18.21
C THR A 60 -0.49 -45.89 -19.44
N LEU A 61 0.27 -46.02 -20.54
CA LEU A 61 -0.03 -45.38 -21.82
C LEU A 61 -0.70 -46.40 -22.77
N SER A 62 -1.99 -46.20 -23.00
CA SER A 62 -2.86 -47.03 -23.86
C SER A 62 -3.67 -46.20 -24.88
N SER A 63 -3.35 -44.92 -25.04
CA SER A 63 -3.97 -43.97 -25.98
C SER A 63 -2.96 -43.49 -27.03
N ASP A 64 -3.19 -42.33 -27.65
CA ASP A 64 -2.41 -41.84 -28.79
C ASP A 64 -1.30 -40.86 -28.40
N GLU A 65 -1.59 -39.82 -27.62
CA GLU A 65 -0.57 -38.83 -27.26
C GLU A 65 -0.90 -37.90 -26.09
N SER A 66 0.15 -37.25 -25.58
CA SER A 66 0.10 -36.02 -24.80
C SER A 66 0.88 -34.96 -25.56
N GLU A 67 0.23 -33.82 -25.84
CA GLU A 67 0.88 -32.65 -26.44
C GLU A 67 1.85 -31.96 -25.46
N GLY A 68 1.69 -32.22 -24.16
CA GLY A 68 2.60 -31.76 -23.11
C GLY A 68 3.54 -32.83 -22.57
N THR A 69 4.21 -32.45 -21.49
CA THR A 69 5.26 -33.25 -20.84
C THR A 69 4.69 -34.18 -19.77
N ILE A 70 5.39 -35.28 -19.51
CA ILE A 70 4.97 -36.31 -18.54
C ILE A 70 6.10 -36.58 -17.54
N ALA A 71 5.76 -36.55 -16.25
CA ALA A 71 6.62 -37.02 -15.17
C ALA A 71 5.86 -37.97 -14.23
N LEU A 72 6.51 -39.06 -13.86
CA LEU A 72 5.95 -40.07 -12.99
C LEU A 72 6.98 -40.59 -11.97
N GLY A 73 6.52 -40.81 -10.74
CA GLY A 73 7.35 -41.33 -9.66
C GLY A 73 7.44 -42.87 -9.60
N GLY A 74 6.64 -43.57 -10.41
CA GLY A 74 6.65 -45.04 -10.54
C GLY A 74 7.14 -45.55 -11.90
N ASP A 75 6.61 -46.70 -12.30
CA ASP A 75 6.94 -47.37 -13.57
C ASP A 75 6.07 -46.88 -14.74
N LEU A 76 6.67 -46.83 -15.93
CA LEU A 76 5.99 -46.54 -17.19
C LEU A 76 5.54 -47.83 -17.87
N HIS A 77 4.23 -48.06 -17.93
CA HIS A 77 3.63 -49.21 -18.61
C HIS A 77 3.19 -48.87 -20.03
N LEU A 78 3.87 -49.43 -21.03
CA LEU A 78 3.52 -49.21 -22.45
C LEU A 78 2.53 -50.26 -22.93
N ARG A 79 1.43 -49.84 -23.55
CA ARG A 79 0.38 -50.73 -24.08
C ARG A 79 0.00 -50.41 -25.52
N SER A 80 0.16 -49.16 -25.97
CA SER A 80 -0.01 -48.70 -27.35
C SER A 80 1.11 -47.74 -27.76
N PRO A 81 1.34 -47.51 -29.06
CA PRO A 81 2.20 -46.43 -29.52
C PRO A 81 1.71 -45.10 -28.95
N TYR A 82 2.63 -44.21 -28.59
CA TYR A 82 2.30 -42.97 -27.90
C TYR A 82 3.25 -41.82 -28.27
N ASN A 83 2.77 -40.59 -28.39
CA ASN A 83 3.65 -39.42 -28.49
C ASN A 83 3.60 -38.59 -27.21
N VAL A 84 4.76 -38.17 -26.71
CA VAL A 84 4.92 -37.24 -25.60
C VAL A 84 5.44 -35.92 -26.13
N ALA A 85 4.92 -34.81 -25.60
CA ALA A 85 5.18 -33.46 -26.10
C ALA A 85 4.86 -33.30 -27.59
N ALA A 86 3.77 -33.92 -28.05
CA ALA A 86 3.34 -33.91 -29.45
C ALA A 86 2.87 -32.51 -29.92
N GLY A 87 2.81 -32.31 -31.24
CA GLY A 87 2.32 -31.04 -31.78
C GLY A 87 3.28 -29.86 -31.53
N ALA A 88 2.76 -28.78 -30.95
CA ALA A 88 3.53 -27.58 -30.62
C ALA A 88 4.52 -27.84 -29.48
N ALA A 89 5.55 -27.01 -29.35
CA ALA A 89 6.45 -27.10 -28.21
C ALA A 89 5.66 -26.84 -26.90
N PRO A 90 5.96 -27.56 -25.80
CA PRO A 90 5.24 -27.40 -24.54
C PRO A 90 5.20 -25.94 -24.05
N VAL A 91 4.01 -25.50 -23.62
CA VAL A 91 3.69 -24.16 -23.13
C VAL A 91 4.53 -23.83 -21.89
N ARG A 92 4.74 -24.81 -21.02
CA ARG A 92 5.60 -24.68 -19.84
C ARG A 92 6.95 -25.35 -20.05
N THR A 93 8.00 -24.64 -19.69
CA THR A 93 9.35 -25.19 -19.67
C THR A 93 9.49 -26.09 -18.44
N THR A 94 9.88 -27.34 -18.67
CA THR A 94 10.21 -28.28 -17.60
C THR A 94 11.65 -28.15 -17.10
N TYR A 95 12.00 -28.89 -16.05
CA TYR A 95 13.35 -28.90 -15.53
C TYR A 95 14.38 -29.38 -16.57
N VAL A 96 15.60 -28.85 -16.45
CA VAL A 96 16.79 -29.32 -17.16
C VAL A 96 17.66 -30.05 -16.15
N ALA A 97 17.93 -31.34 -16.36
CA ALA A 97 18.77 -32.09 -15.43
C ALA A 97 20.21 -31.52 -15.43
N PRO A 98 20.94 -31.56 -14.31
CA PRO A 98 22.34 -31.14 -14.29
C PRO A 98 23.16 -31.84 -15.40
N GLY A 99 23.83 -31.04 -16.23
CA GLY A 99 24.64 -31.52 -17.35
C GLY A 99 23.89 -31.70 -18.67
N ASP A 100 22.56 -31.60 -18.67
CA ASP A 100 21.78 -31.61 -19.90
C ASP A 100 21.74 -30.23 -20.57
N SER A 101 21.53 -30.23 -21.88
CA SER A 101 21.40 -29.02 -22.69
C SER A 101 19.94 -28.68 -23.01
N ARG A 102 18.99 -29.52 -22.58
CA ARG A 102 17.58 -29.44 -22.94
C ARG A 102 16.68 -29.91 -21.80
N PRO A 103 15.44 -29.40 -21.74
CA PRO A 103 14.47 -29.82 -20.72
C PRO A 103 14.05 -31.27 -20.87
N THR A 104 13.69 -31.88 -19.75
CA THR A 104 13.15 -33.26 -19.71
C THR A 104 11.66 -33.24 -20.01
N TYR A 105 11.23 -33.91 -21.08
CA TYR A 105 9.82 -33.99 -21.47
C TYR A 105 9.16 -35.31 -21.06
N LEU A 106 9.96 -36.35 -20.83
CA LEU A 106 9.53 -37.60 -20.24
C LEU A 106 10.44 -37.95 -19.06
N HIS A 107 9.91 -37.96 -17.85
CA HIS A 107 10.62 -38.40 -16.65
C HIS A 107 9.94 -39.65 -16.07
N VAL A 108 10.71 -40.73 -15.90
CA VAL A 108 10.29 -41.98 -15.26
C VAL A 108 11.22 -42.23 -14.08
N ALA A 109 10.73 -42.11 -12.85
CA ALA A 109 11.57 -42.37 -11.68
C ALA A 109 11.84 -43.88 -11.49
N GLY A 110 10.90 -44.74 -11.89
CA GLY A 110 11.06 -46.19 -11.96
C GLY A 110 11.66 -46.66 -13.29
N GLY A 111 11.16 -47.79 -13.79
CA GLY A 111 11.55 -48.41 -15.05
C GLY A 111 10.48 -48.38 -16.13
N ILE A 112 10.81 -48.92 -17.30
CA ILE A 112 9.85 -49.12 -18.39
C ILE A 112 9.37 -50.57 -18.40
N ASP A 113 8.08 -50.78 -18.18
CA ASP A 113 7.42 -52.06 -18.44
C ASP A 113 6.97 -52.14 -19.90
N TRP A 114 7.81 -52.81 -20.69
CA TRP A 114 7.57 -53.08 -22.11
C TRP A 114 6.45 -54.11 -22.35
N GLY A 115 6.08 -54.95 -21.37
CA GLY A 115 5.01 -55.95 -21.49
C GLY A 115 4.94 -56.68 -22.85
N ALA A 116 3.77 -56.66 -23.48
CA ALA A 116 3.54 -57.13 -24.86
C ALA A 116 3.46 -55.98 -25.88
N PHE A 117 4.05 -54.83 -25.56
CA PHE A 117 4.02 -53.63 -26.39
C PHE A 117 4.68 -53.88 -27.74
N THR A 118 4.08 -53.32 -28.79
CA THR A 118 4.65 -53.27 -30.13
C THR A 118 4.51 -51.86 -30.69
N GLY A 119 5.60 -51.29 -31.19
CA GLY A 119 5.61 -49.96 -31.80
C GLY A 119 6.59 -49.01 -31.13
N ALA A 120 6.28 -47.72 -31.23
CA ALA A 120 7.17 -46.67 -30.79
C ALA A 120 6.47 -45.72 -29.82
N VAL A 121 7.22 -45.22 -28.85
CA VAL A 121 6.89 -43.98 -28.16
C VAL A 121 7.85 -42.91 -28.68
N TYR A 122 7.31 -41.77 -29.11
CA TYR A 122 8.14 -40.64 -29.50
C TYR A 122 8.09 -39.53 -28.45
N VAL A 123 9.27 -39.03 -28.07
CA VAL A 123 9.40 -37.79 -27.29
C VAL A 123 9.72 -36.69 -28.29
N GLU A 124 8.67 -35.95 -28.63
CA GLU A 124 8.69 -34.94 -29.68
C GLU A 124 9.33 -33.62 -29.17
N ASN A 125 9.35 -32.61 -30.04
CA ASN A 125 9.84 -31.26 -29.71
C ASN A 125 11.23 -31.23 -29.05
N GLN A 126 12.11 -32.15 -29.47
CA GLN A 126 13.52 -32.16 -29.08
C GLN A 126 13.79 -32.40 -27.59
N GLY A 127 12.77 -32.82 -26.81
CA GLY A 127 12.85 -33.06 -25.37
C GLY A 127 13.67 -34.29 -24.98
N PHE A 128 14.23 -34.22 -23.78
CA PHE A 128 15.02 -35.32 -23.20
C PHE A 128 14.13 -36.29 -22.40
N THR A 129 14.59 -37.54 -22.31
CA THR A 129 13.97 -38.60 -21.51
C THR A 129 14.87 -38.98 -20.35
N LYS A 130 14.31 -39.15 -19.15
CA LYS A 130 15.01 -39.68 -17.97
C LYS A 130 14.30 -40.93 -17.48
N VAL A 131 15.08 -41.99 -17.20
CA VAL A 131 14.55 -43.25 -16.65
C VAL A 131 15.45 -43.70 -15.50
N GLY A 132 14.87 -43.88 -14.32
CA GLY A 132 15.61 -44.15 -13.09
C GLY A 132 16.09 -45.59 -12.94
N ASP A 133 15.39 -46.57 -13.51
CA ASP A 133 15.81 -47.98 -13.52
C ASP A 133 16.43 -48.41 -14.86
N PRO A 134 17.77 -48.34 -15.00
CA PRO A 134 18.47 -48.76 -16.20
C PRO A 134 18.43 -50.26 -16.46
N SER A 135 17.98 -51.10 -15.51
CA SER A 135 17.85 -52.55 -15.74
C SER A 135 16.68 -52.91 -16.68
N THR A 136 15.84 -51.93 -17.01
CA THR A 136 14.67 -52.11 -17.85
C THR A 136 14.91 -51.75 -19.31
N TYR A 137 16.03 -51.12 -19.68
CA TYR A 137 16.27 -50.67 -21.03
C TYR A 137 17.75 -50.62 -21.41
N ASP A 138 18.02 -50.84 -22.70
CA ASP A 138 19.27 -50.43 -23.33
C ASP A 138 19.07 -49.08 -24.04
N ALA A 139 20.00 -48.13 -23.87
CA ALA A 139 19.96 -46.81 -24.52
C ALA A 139 21.08 -46.63 -25.56
N TYR A 140 20.73 -45.99 -26.67
CA TYR A 140 21.60 -45.78 -27.82
C TYR A 140 21.50 -44.34 -28.32
N ASP A 141 22.63 -43.71 -28.63
CA ASP A 141 22.74 -42.48 -29.43
C ASP A 141 23.43 -42.72 -30.78
N ARG A 142 23.75 -43.98 -31.06
CA ARG A 142 24.43 -44.43 -32.29
C ARG A 142 23.74 -45.63 -32.88
N ASP A 143 23.66 -45.66 -34.21
CA ASP A 143 23.16 -46.82 -34.95
C ASP A 143 24.19 -47.96 -35.01
N THR A 144 23.81 -49.08 -35.64
CA THR A 144 24.68 -50.26 -35.81
C THR A 144 25.96 -49.98 -36.61
N ASN A 145 26.05 -48.85 -37.33
CA ASN A 145 27.23 -48.42 -38.07
C ASN A 145 28.08 -47.40 -37.30
N GLY A 146 27.67 -47.02 -36.09
CA GLY A 146 28.33 -46.03 -35.24
C GLY A 146 28.00 -44.58 -35.60
N ALA A 147 27.04 -44.34 -36.50
CA ALA A 147 26.59 -43.00 -36.86
C ALA A 147 25.73 -42.42 -35.72
N LEU A 148 25.92 -41.13 -35.41
CA LEU A 148 25.10 -40.42 -34.42
C LEU A 148 23.65 -40.33 -34.92
N VAL A 149 22.71 -40.68 -34.06
CA VAL A 149 21.27 -40.70 -34.34
C VAL A 149 20.50 -40.08 -33.18
N ASN A 150 19.18 -39.97 -33.32
CA ASN A 150 18.29 -39.67 -32.22
C ASN A 150 18.47 -40.69 -31.08
N TYR A 151 18.42 -40.24 -29.83
CA TYR A 151 18.51 -41.17 -28.71
C TYR A 151 17.34 -42.14 -28.72
N ARG A 152 17.61 -43.40 -28.40
CA ARG A 152 16.63 -44.48 -28.42
C ARG A 152 16.83 -45.41 -27.25
N LEU A 153 15.76 -45.68 -26.51
CA LEU A 153 15.65 -46.71 -25.49
C LEU A 153 14.91 -47.91 -26.10
N VAL A 154 15.39 -49.11 -25.83
CA VAL A 154 14.78 -50.37 -26.26
C VAL A 154 14.69 -51.33 -25.08
N PRO A 155 13.90 -52.42 -25.15
CA PRO A 155 13.89 -53.45 -24.12
C PRO A 155 15.30 -53.94 -23.81
N GLU A 156 15.59 -54.18 -22.52
CA GLU A 156 16.89 -54.69 -22.07
C GLU A 156 17.35 -55.93 -22.86
N GLY A 157 18.58 -55.89 -23.35
CA GLY A 157 19.18 -56.93 -24.20
C GLY A 157 18.83 -56.83 -25.69
N ALA A 158 18.01 -55.86 -26.11
CA ALA A 158 17.70 -55.62 -27.51
C ALA A 158 18.71 -54.66 -28.16
N GLY A 159 18.92 -54.83 -29.47
CA GLY A 159 19.75 -53.91 -30.25
C GLY A 159 18.98 -52.67 -30.70
N TYR A 160 19.71 -51.63 -31.13
CA TYR A 160 19.17 -50.37 -31.69
C TYR A 160 18.04 -50.56 -32.73
N SER A 161 18.13 -51.61 -33.56
CA SER A 161 17.13 -51.93 -34.59
C SER A 161 15.86 -52.61 -34.06
N SER A 162 15.67 -52.65 -32.74
CA SER A 162 14.42 -53.13 -32.12
C SER A 162 13.21 -52.42 -32.75
N PRO A 163 12.13 -53.14 -33.08
CA PRO A 163 10.87 -52.53 -33.51
C PRO A 163 10.05 -51.97 -32.33
N VAL A 164 10.53 -52.18 -31.10
CA VAL A 164 9.94 -51.70 -29.85
C VAL A 164 10.90 -50.72 -29.22
N PHE A 165 10.51 -49.45 -29.10
CA PHE A 165 11.41 -48.42 -28.60
C PHE A 165 10.69 -47.17 -28.06
N VAL A 166 11.40 -46.42 -27.22
CA VAL A 166 11.15 -44.99 -26.94
C VAL A 166 12.24 -44.19 -27.66
N GLU A 167 11.91 -43.18 -28.44
CA GLU A 167 12.90 -42.35 -29.15
C GLU A 167 12.56 -40.86 -28.99
N GLY A 168 13.54 -40.04 -28.62
CA GLY A 168 13.35 -38.60 -28.68
C GLY A 168 13.83 -38.00 -29.99
N ARG A 169 13.22 -36.90 -30.42
CA ARG A 169 13.64 -36.15 -31.62
C ARG A 169 14.92 -35.34 -31.42
N SER A 170 15.91 -35.90 -30.73
CA SER A 170 17.17 -35.26 -30.42
C SER A 170 18.33 -36.24 -30.54
N ASN A 171 19.38 -35.82 -31.23
CA ASN A 171 20.67 -36.50 -31.26
C ASN A 171 21.66 -35.93 -30.22
N ALA A 172 21.19 -35.09 -29.30
CA ALA A 172 22.01 -34.43 -28.29
C ALA A 172 22.04 -35.20 -26.95
N GLN A 173 21.05 -36.06 -26.69
CA GLN A 173 21.02 -36.85 -25.47
C GLN A 173 21.86 -38.12 -25.60
N THR A 174 22.67 -38.41 -24.60
CA THR A 174 23.52 -39.62 -24.55
C THR A 174 22.88 -40.70 -23.68
N PRO A 175 23.27 -41.99 -23.84
CA PRO A 175 22.80 -43.06 -22.95
C PRO A 175 23.10 -42.80 -21.47
N GLN A 176 24.24 -42.17 -21.17
CA GLN A 176 24.57 -41.74 -19.82
C GLN A 176 23.58 -40.70 -19.31
N SER A 177 23.25 -39.68 -20.11
CA SER A 177 22.26 -38.68 -19.72
C SER A 177 20.89 -39.31 -19.46
N VAL A 178 20.45 -40.30 -20.23
CA VAL A 178 19.14 -40.95 -20.02
C VAL A 178 19.02 -41.58 -18.63
N GLY A 179 20.05 -42.27 -18.16
CA GLY A 179 20.07 -42.97 -16.86
C GLY A 179 20.66 -42.16 -15.71
N GLU A 180 21.04 -40.90 -15.93
CA GLU A 180 21.57 -40.05 -14.86
C GLU A 180 20.44 -39.75 -13.86
N PRO A 181 20.60 -40.09 -12.56
CA PRO A 181 19.54 -39.92 -11.58
C PRO A 181 19.05 -38.48 -11.49
N VAL A 182 17.73 -38.31 -11.50
CA VAL A 182 17.08 -37.03 -11.22
C VAL A 182 16.19 -37.21 -10.00
N ASP A 183 16.42 -36.38 -8.98
CA ASP A 183 15.66 -36.38 -7.74
C ASP A 183 14.54 -35.33 -7.83
N LEU A 184 13.43 -35.68 -8.50
CA LEU A 184 12.18 -34.94 -8.35
C LEU A 184 11.50 -35.42 -7.07
N ASP A 185 11.23 -34.50 -6.13
CA ASP A 185 10.58 -34.87 -4.86
C ASP A 185 9.08 -35.11 -5.02
N PHE A 186 8.71 -36.23 -5.65
CA PHE A 186 7.30 -36.64 -5.79
C PHE A 186 6.60 -36.76 -4.44
N ALA A 187 7.29 -37.27 -3.41
CA ALA A 187 6.71 -37.46 -2.09
C ALA A 187 6.35 -36.12 -1.43
N GLY A 188 7.25 -35.13 -1.47
CA GLY A 188 7.02 -33.77 -1.01
C GLY A 188 5.92 -33.07 -1.81
N SER A 189 6.00 -33.12 -3.15
CA SER A 189 4.97 -32.57 -4.04
C SER A 189 3.58 -33.11 -3.74
N PHE A 190 3.44 -34.43 -3.61
CA PHE A 190 2.14 -35.05 -3.37
C PHE A 190 1.68 -34.89 -1.91
N ALA A 191 2.57 -34.69 -0.94
CA ALA A 191 2.16 -34.24 0.38
C ALA A 191 1.49 -32.85 0.30
N THR A 192 2.08 -31.93 -0.45
CA THR A 192 1.51 -30.59 -0.71
C THR A 192 0.20 -30.67 -1.49
N TYR A 193 0.11 -31.47 -2.55
CA TYR A 193 -1.13 -31.61 -3.34
C TYR A 193 -2.27 -32.22 -2.55
N ARG A 194 -1.98 -33.16 -1.65
CA ARG A 194 -2.98 -33.74 -0.74
C ARG A 194 -3.48 -32.76 0.31
N ASP A 195 -2.65 -31.81 0.71
CA ASP A 195 -3.10 -30.72 1.58
C ASP A 195 -3.94 -29.71 0.77
N LEU A 196 -3.45 -29.27 -0.39
CA LEU A 196 -4.16 -28.33 -1.27
C LEU A 196 -5.51 -28.84 -1.76
N THR A 197 -5.63 -30.12 -2.12
CA THR A 197 -6.93 -30.69 -2.54
C THR A 197 -7.98 -30.56 -1.43
N GLN A 198 -7.56 -30.68 -0.16
CA GLN A 198 -8.43 -30.52 1.01
C GLN A 198 -8.71 -29.05 1.30
N GLN A 199 -7.72 -28.16 1.17
CA GLN A 199 -7.95 -26.71 1.31
C GLN A 199 -8.91 -26.18 0.24
N MET A 200 -8.75 -26.57 -1.02
CA MET A 200 -9.67 -26.25 -2.12
C MET A 200 -11.09 -26.80 -1.85
N ALA A 201 -11.21 -28.00 -1.29
CA ALA A 201 -12.51 -28.57 -0.91
C ALA A 201 -13.18 -27.86 0.27
N ALA A 202 -12.40 -27.20 1.12
CA ALA A 202 -12.91 -26.43 2.26
C ALA A 202 -13.45 -25.04 1.86
N CYS A 203 -13.17 -24.58 0.63
CA CYS A 203 -13.73 -23.33 0.11
C CYS A 203 -15.27 -23.42 0.05
N ALA A 204 -15.95 -22.39 0.54
CA ALA A 204 -17.40 -22.32 0.49
C ALA A 204 -17.90 -22.22 -0.96
N ASP A 205 -18.98 -22.95 -1.26
CA ASP A 205 -19.66 -22.85 -2.55
C ASP A 205 -20.08 -21.40 -2.83
N THR A 206 -19.74 -20.93 -4.02
CA THR A 206 -20.11 -19.60 -4.51
C THR A 206 -21.10 -19.69 -5.66
N LEU A 207 -21.24 -20.87 -6.25
CA LEU A 207 -22.09 -21.16 -7.39
C LEU A 207 -23.27 -22.05 -7.01
N GLN A 208 -24.39 -21.84 -7.68
CA GLN A 208 -25.54 -22.72 -7.66
C GLN A 208 -25.90 -23.08 -9.10
N LEU A 209 -26.01 -24.37 -9.41
CA LEU A 209 -26.47 -24.80 -10.74
C LEU A 209 -27.94 -24.41 -10.91
N LEU A 210 -28.25 -23.71 -12.00
CA LEU A 210 -29.60 -23.29 -12.34
C LEU A 210 -30.16 -24.12 -13.51
N ASP A 211 -31.46 -24.34 -13.54
CA ASP A 211 -32.17 -24.91 -14.68
C ASP A 211 -32.43 -23.86 -15.78
N ASP A 212 -33.07 -24.28 -16.87
CA ASP A 212 -33.42 -23.41 -18.01
C ASP A 212 -34.37 -22.24 -17.63
N SER A 213 -35.06 -22.34 -16.49
CA SER A 213 -35.94 -21.29 -15.96
C SER A 213 -35.24 -20.36 -14.97
N GLY A 214 -33.94 -20.58 -14.73
CA GLY A 214 -33.13 -19.83 -13.77
C GLY A 214 -33.41 -20.20 -12.31
N GLN A 215 -34.05 -21.34 -12.06
CA GLN A 215 -34.26 -21.86 -10.71
C GLN A 215 -33.13 -22.81 -10.32
N PRO A 216 -32.74 -22.89 -9.04
CA PRO A 216 -31.76 -23.87 -8.58
C PRO A 216 -32.16 -25.31 -8.91
N LEU A 217 -31.22 -26.11 -9.40
CA LEU A 217 -31.42 -27.55 -9.54
C LEU A 217 -31.52 -28.19 -8.15
N ASP A 218 -32.57 -29.00 -7.97
CA ASP A 218 -32.74 -29.81 -6.78
C ASP A 218 -31.61 -30.84 -6.66
N ARG A 219 -31.20 -31.12 -5.41
CA ARG A 219 -30.26 -32.20 -5.09
C ARG A 219 -30.99 -33.34 -4.36
N PRO A 220 -30.73 -34.62 -4.68
CA PRO A 220 -29.78 -35.10 -5.70
C PRO A 220 -30.22 -34.73 -7.12
N ILE A 221 -29.25 -34.45 -7.99
CA ILE A 221 -29.50 -34.06 -9.38
C ILE A 221 -30.14 -35.24 -10.12
N ALA A 222 -31.20 -34.96 -10.89
CA ALA A 222 -31.88 -35.98 -11.69
C ALA A 222 -31.05 -36.36 -12.92
N ASP A 223 -31.06 -37.65 -13.28
CA ASP A 223 -30.36 -38.16 -14.47
C ASP A 223 -30.77 -37.38 -15.74
N GLY A 224 -29.76 -36.92 -16.48
CA GLY A 224 -29.93 -36.14 -17.70
C GLY A 224 -30.24 -34.66 -17.48
N ALA A 225 -30.15 -34.16 -16.24
CA ALA A 225 -30.34 -32.75 -15.95
C ALA A 225 -29.29 -31.89 -16.66
N ARG A 226 -29.69 -30.65 -16.99
CA ARG A 226 -28.83 -29.63 -17.58
C ARG A 226 -28.77 -28.48 -16.61
N GLY A 227 -27.55 -28.12 -16.21
CA GLY A 227 -27.30 -27.01 -15.31
C GLY A 227 -26.68 -25.83 -16.03
N ARG A 228 -26.88 -24.63 -15.50
CA ARG A 228 -26.31 -23.38 -16.00
C ARG A 228 -25.51 -22.70 -14.88
N LEU A 229 -24.35 -22.15 -15.24
CA LEU A 229 -23.45 -21.43 -14.34
C LEU A 229 -23.24 -19.99 -14.81
N ASP A 230 -23.29 -19.07 -13.86
CA ASP A 230 -22.99 -17.65 -14.01
C ASP A 230 -21.77 -17.36 -13.12
N LEU A 231 -20.68 -16.88 -13.72
CA LEU A 231 -19.39 -16.71 -13.04
C LEU A 231 -19.19 -15.25 -12.68
N THR A 232 -18.85 -14.98 -11.43
CA THR A 232 -18.57 -13.63 -10.96
C THR A 232 -17.08 -13.29 -11.13
N PRO A 233 -16.73 -12.18 -11.78
CA PRO A 233 -15.36 -11.68 -11.85
C PRO A 233 -14.77 -11.30 -10.48
N GLY A 234 -13.45 -11.34 -10.36
CA GLY A 234 -12.72 -10.91 -9.16
C GLY A 234 -12.72 -11.93 -8.02
N ARG A 235 -13.12 -13.18 -8.27
CA ARG A 235 -13.13 -14.24 -7.25
C ARG A 235 -12.92 -15.63 -7.86
N THR A 236 -12.53 -16.59 -7.02
CA THR A 236 -12.71 -18.01 -7.33
C THR A 236 -14.19 -18.36 -7.28
N ASN A 237 -14.68 -18.92 -8.37
CA ASN A 237 -16.01 -19.45 -8.50
C ASN A 237 -15.99 -20.93 -8.10
N VAL A 238 -16.64 -21.29 -7.00
CA VAL A 238 -16.59 -22.63 -6.41
C VAL A 238 -17.92 -23.33 -6.58
N LEU A 239 -17.90 -24.51 -7.21
CA LEU A 239 -19.04 -25.42 -7.34
C LEU A 239 -18.69 -26.77 -6.71
N THR A 240 -19.40 -27.18 -5.67
CA THR A 240 -19.27 -28.54 -5.11
C THR A 240 -20.40 -29.45 -5.59
N LEU A 241 -20.04 -30.58 -6.18
CA LEU A 241 -20.94 -31.66 -6.62
C LEU A 241 -20.59 -32.95 -5.87
N SER A 242 -21.60 -33.79 -5.60
CA SER A 242 -21.31 -35.19 -5.28
C SER A 242 -20.93 -35.96 -6.54
N ALA A 243 -20.18 -37.05 -6.41
CA ALA A 243 -19.87 -37.94 -7.53
C ALA A 243 -21.12 -38.39 -8.30
N SER A 244 -22.24 -38.65 -7.59
CA SER A 244 -23.53 -38.97 -8.22
C SER A 244 -24.18 -37.79 -8.91
N ASP A 245 -24.05 -36.56 -8.37
CA ASP A 245 -24.61 -35.38 -9.02
C ASP A 245 -23.86 -35.06 -10.31
N LEU A 246 -22.54 -35.23 -10.34
CA LEU A 246 -21.75 -35.06 -11.57
C LEU A 246 -22.13 -36.09 -12.64
N ASP A 247 -22.27 -37.36 -12.27
CA ASP A 247 -22.65 -38.43 -13.22
C ASP A 247 -24.09 -38.27 -13.76
N ALA A 248 -24.99 -37.66 -12.97
CA ALA A 248 -26.36 -37.39 -13.38
C ALA A 248 -26.49 -36.23 -14.39
N LEU A 249 -25.51 -35.32 -14.47
CA LEU A 249 -25.56 -34.18 -15.38
C LEU A 249 -25.31 -34.60 -16.83
N ALA A 250 -26.20 -34.18 -17.74
CA ALA A 250 -25.95 -34.27 -19.18
C ALA A 250 -25.16 -33.06 -19.71
N GLU A 251 -25.32 -31.89 -19.08
CA GLU A 251 -24.70 -30.65 -19.55
C GLU A 251 -24.50 -29.63 -18.42
N ILE A 252 -23.42 -28.87 -18.52
CA ILE A 252 -23.20 -27.63 -17.80
C ILE A 252 -23.02 -26.51 -18.84
N THR A 253 -23.94 -25.55 -18.86
CA THR A 253 -23.88 -24.36 -19.73
C THR A 253 -23.22 -23.21 -18.98
N PHE A 254 -22.16 -22.65 -19.54
CA PHE A 254 -21.46 -21.48 -19.03
C PHE A 254 -22.02 -20.22 -19.69
N VAL A 255 -22.59 -19.32 -18.87
CA VAL A 255 -23.08 -18.01 -19.32
C VAL A 255 -21.91 -17.07 -19.51
N ASP A 256 -21.07 -17.04 -18.49
CA ASP A 256 -19.80 -16.33 -18.47
C ASP A 256 -18.68 -17.38 -18.46
N GLN A 257 -17.65 -17.10 -19.25
CA GLN A 257 -16.56 -18.04 -19.46
C GLN A 257 -15.52 -17.95 -18.32
N PRO A 258 -14.90 -19.07 -17.93
CA PRO A 258 -13.72 -19.06 -17.08
C PRO A 258 -12.57 -18.28 -17.72
N THR A 259 -11.96 -17.40 -16.94
CA THR A 259 -10.80 -16.57 -17.31
C THR A 259 -9.88 -16.42 -16.09
N ALA A 260 -8.75 -15.73 -16.23
CA ALA A 260 -7.92 -15.38 -15.08
C ALA A 260 -8.68 -14.58 -14.00
N ALA A 261 -9.69 -13.79 -14.38
CA ALA A 261 -10.52 -13.01 -13.47
C ALA A 261 -11.78 -13.76 -12.99
N THR A 262 -12.14 -14.88 -13.62
CA THR A 262 -13.29 -15.74 -13.28
C THR A 262 -12.86 -17.20 -13.12
N PRO A 263 -11.82 -17.52 -12.30
CA PRO A 263 -11.35 -18.90 -12.17
C PRO A 263 -12.43 -19.80 -11.60
N LEU A 264 -12.53 -21.03 -12.13
CA LEU A 264 -13.51 -22.03 -11.73
C LEU A 264 -12.84 -23.20 -11.00
N LEU A 265 -13.29 -23.44 -9.78
CA LEU A 265 -12.99 -24.63 -8.99
C LEU A 265 -14.25 -25.50 -8.89
N VAL A 266 -14.19 -26.72 -9.43
CA VAL A 266 -15.24 -27.73 -9.26
C VAL A 266 -14.76 -28.80 -8.29
N ASN A 267 -15.34 -28.86 -7.11
CA ASN A 267 -15.08 -29.91 -6.13
C ASN A 267 -16.03 -31.09 -6.35
N VAL A 268 -15.49 -32.29 -6.57
CA VAL A 268 -16.25 -33.54 -6.74
C VAL A 268 -16.05 -34.43 -5.52
N THR A 269 -17.07 -34.47 -4.66
CA THR A 269 -17.02 -35.15 -3.36
C THR A 269 -17.45 -36.61 -3.46
N GLY A 270 -16.83 -37.46 -2.63
CA GLY A 270 -17.11 -38.90 -2.58
C GLY A 270 -15.86 -39.77 -2.77
N PRO A 271 -15.86 -41.00 -2.22
CA PRO A 271 -14.66 -41.86 -2.15
C PRO A 271 -14.21 -42.40 -3.53
N ALA A 272 -15.07 -42.32 -4.53
CA ALA A 272 -14.82 -42.74 -5.89
C ALA A 272 -15.73 -42.00 -6.87
N PHE A 273 -15.24 -41.80 -8.11
CA PHE A 273 -16.04 -41.38 -9.25
C PHE A 273 -15.91 -42.40 -10.36
N SER A 274 -17.04 -42.79 -10.96
CA SER A 274 -17.09 -43.65 -12.14
C SER A 274 -18.26 -43.19 -13.00
N GLY A 275 -17.98 -42.41 -14.02
CA GLY A 275 -19.05 -41.75 -14.77
C GLY A 275 -18.61 -41.14 -16.08
N SER A 276 -19.44 -40.20 -16.56
CA SER A 276 -19.21 -39.45 -17.79
C SER A 276 -18.89 -37.99 -17.50
N VAL A 277 -18.12 -37.35 -18.40
CA VAL A 277 -18.00 -35.90 -18.41
C VAL A 277 -19.26 -35.32 -19.08
N PRO A 278 -20.00 -34.41 -18.44
CA PRO A 278 -21.15 -33.75 -19.07
C PRO A 278 -20.70 -32.87 -20.25
N ASN A 279 -21.60 -32.54 -21.16
CA ASN A 279 -21.33 -31.53 -22.17
C ASN A 279 -21.02 -30.18 -21.50
N LEU A 280 -19.90 -29.54 -21.84
CA LEU A 280 -19.49 -28.25 -21.28
C LEU A 280 -19.80 -27.14 -22.28
N ALA A 281 -21.08 -26.77 -22.38
CA ALA A 281 -21.54 -25.82 -23.37
C ALA A 281 -21.07 -24.39 -23.06
N GLY A 282 -20.47 -23.72 -24.06
CA GLY A 282 -20.00 -22.34 -23.93
C GLY A 282 -18.54 -22.19 -23.50
N VAL A 283 -17.84 -23.31 -23.25
CA VAL A 283 -16.39 -23.34 -23.02
C VAL A 283 -15.69 -24.24 -24.02
N SER A 284 -14.37 -24.12 -24.10
CA SER A 284 -13.49 -24.88 -24.98
C SER A 284 -12.07 -24.87 -24.39
N ALA A 285 -11.12 -25.46 -25.10
CA ALA A 285 -9.69 -25.37 -24.86
C ALA A 285 -9.15 -23.96 -24.50
N LEU A 286 -9.79 -22.88 -24.97
CA LEU A 286 -9.42 -21.50 -24.60
C LEU A 286 -9.67 -21.17 -23.12
N GLN A 287 -10.62 -21.84 -22.48
CA GLN A 287 -11.03 -21.63 -21.09
C GLN A 287 -10.43 -22.67 -20.13
N ALA A 288 -10.01 -23.83 -20.64
CA ALA A 288 -9.36 -24.90 -19.90
C ALA A 288 -8.29 -24.43 -18.88
N PRO A 289 -7.37 -23.50 -19.23
CA PRO A 289 -6.36 -23.00 -18.29
C PRO A 289 -6.91 -22.34 -17.01
N TYR A 290 -8.21 -22.05 -16.94
CA TYR A 290 -8.87 -21.36 -15.82
C TYR A 290 -9.90 -22.24 -15.10
N MET A 291 -9.94 -23.54 -15.42
CA MET A 291 -10.86 -24.52 -14.84
C MET A 291 -10.07 -25.63 -14.13
N LEU A 292 -10.51 -26.00 -12.93
CA LEU A 292 -9.93 -27.09 -12.15
C LEU A 292 -11.00 -28.01 -11.57
N TRP A 293 -10.87 -29.31 -11.83
CA TRP A 293 -11.71 -30.38 -11.32
C TRP A 293 -10.98 -31.09 -10.18
N ASN A 294 -11.37 -30.77 -8.95
CA ASN A 294 -10.76 -31.25 -7.72
C ASN A 294 -11.51 -32.48 -7.19
N PHE A 295 -10.80 -33.58 -6.96
CA PHE A 295 -11.33 -34.81 -6.38
C PHE A 295 -10.70 -35.06 -5.00
N PRO A 296 -11.18 -34.36 -3.94
CA PRO A 296 -10.52 -34.36 -2.63
C PRO A 296 -10.55 -35.70 -1.91
N ASP A 297 -11.67 -36.40 -2.01
CA ASP A 297 -11.94 -37.62 -1.24
C ASP A 297 -11.66 -38.91 -2.04
N ALA A 298 -11.54 -38.78 -3.37
CA ALA A 298 -11.54 -39.93 -4.24
C ALA A 298 -10.23 -40.70 -4.17
N THR A 299 -10.34 -42.02 -4.04
CA THR A 299 -9.20 -42.95 -4.18
C THR A 299 -9.20 -43.66 -5.54
N SER A 300 -10.30 -43.53 -6.28
CA SER A 300 -10.42 -44.00 -7.66
C SER A 300 -11.29 -43.06 -8.48
N VAL A 301 -10.82 -42.63 -9.63
CA VAL A 301 -11.57 -41.82 -10.59
C VAL A 301 -11.50 -42.53 -11.94
N SER A 302 -12.64 -42.97 -12.47
CA SER A 302 -12.73 -43.62 -13.77
C SER A 302 -13.69 -42.84 -14.67
N ILE A 303 -13.18 -42.31 -15.78
CA ILE A 303 -13.97 -41.55 -16.74
C ILE A 303 -14.14 -42.41 -17.99
N GLY A 304 -15.38 -42.78 -18.30
CA GLY A 304 -15.72 -43.88 -19.21
C GLY A 304 -16.58 -43.53 -20.41
N ALA A 305 -17.29 -42.40 -20.37
CA ALA A 305 -18.05 -41.81 -21.47
C ALA A 305 -18.05 -40.27 -21.36
N GLY A 306 -18.74 -39.59 -22.27
CA GLY A 306 -18.92 -38.14 -22.23
C GLY A 306 -18.05 -37.35 -23.22
N ASP A 307 -18.03 -36.04 -23.03
CA ASP A 307 -17.30 -35.05 -23.84
C ASP A 307 -15.85 -34.82 -23.36
N SER A 308 -15.09 -33.93 -24.03
CA SER A 308 -13.77 -33.49 -23.57
C SER A 308 -13.93 -32.82 -22.21
N ILE A 309 -12.96 -33.04 -21.32
CA ILE A 309 -12.90 -32.25 -20.09
C ILE A 309 -12.09 -30.99 -20.34
N GLU A 310 -12.73 -29.85 -20.10
CA GLU A 310 -12.07 -28.56 -20.12
C GLU A 310 -11.48 -28.28 -18.74
N GLY A 311 -10.15 -28.26 -18.67
CA GLY A 311 -9.38 -27.90 -17.49
C GLY A 311 -8.64 -29.02 -16.79
N THR A 312 -8.02 -28.65 -15.67
CA THR A 312 -7.11 -29.51 -14.91
C THR A 312 -7.84 -30.59 -14.12
N LEU A 313 -7.41 -31.84 -14.27
CA LEU A 313 -7.80 -32.97 -13.42
C LEU A 313 -6.88 -33.06 -12.20
N TYR A 314 -7.42 -32.78 -11.02
CA TYR A 314 -6.66 -32.74 -9.77
C TYR A 314 -7.18 -33.79 -8.78
N ALA A 315 -6.52 -34.95 -8.75
CA ALA A 315 -6.93 -36.11 -7.96
C ALA A 315 -5.71 -36.80 -7.29
N PRO A 316 -4.95 -36.10 -6.43
CA PRO A 316 -3.67 -36.58 -5.90
C PRO A 316 -3.76 -37.84 -5.01
N ASN A 317 -4.97 -38.20 -4.58
CA ASN A 317 -5.25 -39.42 -3.82
C ASN A 317 -5.75 -40.59 -4.68
N ALA A 318 -6.05 -40.35 -5.96
CA ALA A 318 -6.79 -41.28 -6.78
C ALA A 318 -5.92 -42.03 -7.78
N ALA A 319 -6.24 -43.31 -7.95
CA ALA A 319 -5.96 -44.01 -9.20
C ALA A 319 -6.91 -43.45 -10.27
N LEU A 320 -6.38 -42.61 -11.16
CA LEU A 320 -7.10 -41.99 -12.25
C LEU A 320 -7.02 -42.87 -13.49
N ARG A 321 -8.18 -43.22 -14.04
CA ARG A 321 -8.32 -43.94 -15.29
C ARG A 321 -9.16 -43.12 -16.26
N TRP A 322 -8.50 -42.56 -17.25
CA TRP A 322 -9.16 -41.92 -18.38
C TRP A 322 -9.36 -42.97 -19.45
N ILE A 323 -10.54 -43.58 -19.51
CA ILE A 323 -10.88 -44.42 -20.65
C ILE A 323 -11.09 -43.45 -21.82
N PRO A 324 -10.61 -43.76 -23.03
CA PRO A 324 -10.64 -42.81 -24.13
C PRO A 324 -12.11 -42.51 -24.51
N THR A 325 -12.62 -41.36 -24.08
CA THR A 325 -13.97 -40.86 -24.40
C THR A 325 -13.82 -39.68 -25.34
N GLN A 326 -13.06 -38.67 -24.91
CA GLN A 326 -12.57 -37.50 -25.65
C GLN A 326 -11.21 -37.04 -25.07
N ASN A 327 -10.80 -35.80 -25.32
CA ASN A 327 -9.54 -35.22 -24.89
C ASN A 327 -9.58 -34.75 -23.42
N ILE A 328 -8.40 -34.66 -22.83
CA ILE A 328 -8.16 -33.88 -21.60
C ILE A 328 -7.52 -32.57 -22.02
N GLU A 329 -8.17 -31.45 -21.74
CA GLU A 329 -7.70 -30.12 -22.08
C GLU A 329 -7.08 -29.49 -20.82
N GLY A 330 -5.95 -30.02 -20.33
CA GLY A 330 -5.30 -29.49 -19.13
C GLY A 330 -4.38 -30.44 -18.37
N ASN A 331 -3.96 -30.01 -17.17
CA ASN A 331 -3.06 -30.80 -16.34
C ASN A 331 -3.71 -32.08 -15.81
N VAL A 332 -2.87 -33.08 -15.52
CA VAL A 332 -3.26 -34.29 -14.79
C VAL A 332 -2.36 -34.45 -13.56
N VAL A 333 -2.96 -34.41 -12.38
CA VAL A 333 -2.31 -34.71 -11.09
C VAL A 333 -3.03 -35.90 -10.45
N ALA A 334 -2.34 -37.03 -10.29
CA ALA A 334 -2.96 -38.26 -9.78
C ALA A 334 -1.97 -39.15 -9.01
N ALA A 335 -2.48 -40.03 -8.14
CA ALA A 335 -1.64 -41.02 -7.46
C ALA A 335 -1.10 -42.08 -8.44
N SER A 336 -1.92 -42.50 -9.40
CA SER A 336 -1.51 -43.30 -10.56
C SER A 336 -2.40 -42.94 -11.75
N PHE A 337 -1.93 -43.13 -12.97
CA PHE A 337 -2.67 -42.72 -14.16
C PHE A 337 -2.71 -43.79 -15.24
N VAL A 338 -3.90 -44.06 -15.76
CA VAL A 338 -4.10 -44.87 -16.95
C VAL A 338 -4.69 -43.97 -18.02
N HIS A 339 -3.88 -43.62 -19.03
CA HIS A 339 -4.35 -42.91 -20.21
C HIS A 339 -4.77 -43.92 -21.27
N GLY A 340 -6.04 -44.27 -21.20
CA GLY A 340 -6.72 -45.10 -22.17
C GLY A 340 -6.92 -46.56 -21.80
N ASP A 341 -7.60 -47.29 -22.67
CA ASP A 341 -7.78 -48.75 -22.59
C ASP A 341 -7.43 -49.35 -23.95
N ALA A 342 -6.94 -50.58 -23.95
CA ALA A 342 -6.64 -51.34 -25.16
C ALA A 342 -7.84 -51.43 -26.14
N PRO A 343 -7.57 -51.54 -27.45
CA PRO A 343 -7.56 -50.45 -28.42
C PRO A 343 -8.98 -50.03 -28.87
N ARG A 344 -9.19 -48.73 -29.10
CA ARG A 344 -10.37 -48.18 -29.80
C ARG A 344 -9.95 -47.23 -30.92
N GLY A 345 -10.70 -47.24 -32.03
CA GLY A 345 -10.33 -46.59 -33.31
C GLY A 345 -10.55 -45.07 -33.42
N THR A 346 -10.37 -44.31 -32.35
CA THR A 346 -10.44 -42.84 -32.40
C THR A 346 -9.28 -42.28 -31.59
N PRO A 347 -8.40 -41.46 -32.19
CA PRO A 347 -7.31 -40.83 -31.47
C PRO A 347 -7.83 -39.94 -30.34
N ARG A 348 -7.20 -40.00 -29.15
CA ARG A 348 -7.56 -39.17 -27.99
C ARG A 348 -6.34 -38.77 -27.19
N GLU A 349 -6.32 -37.50 -26.82
CA GLU A 349 -5.10 -36.76 -26.52
C GLU A 349 -5.21 -36.02 -25.19
N ILE A 350 -4.07 -35.69 -24.60
CA ILE A 350 -3.98 -34.68 -23.54
C ILE A 350 -3.40 -33.43 -24.17
N HIS A 351 -4.21 -32.38 -24.33
CA HIS A 351 -3.80 -31.12 -24.92
C HIS A 351 -3.11 -30.22 -23.89
N ASP A 352 -2.14 -29.45 -24.36
CA ASP A 352 -1.24 -28.67 -23.49
C ASP A 352 -1.84 -27.32 -23.07
N PHE A 353 -2.92 -27.38 -22.27
CA PHE A 353 -3.61 -26.23 -21.67
C PHE A 353 -3.39 -26.15 -20.14
N PRO A 354 -2.16 -25.95 -19.66
CA PRO A 354 -1.87 -26.00 -18.24
C PRO A 354 -2.59 -24.89 -17.45
N PHE A 355 -2.97 -25.18 -16.20
CA PHE A 355 -3.68 -24.24 -15.32
C PHE A 355 -2.88 -22.95 -15.12
N ALA A 356 -3.41 -21.82 -15.57
CA ALA A 356 -2.69 -20.56 -15.77
C ALA A 356 -3.19 -19.39 -14.90
N THR A 357 -3.83 -19.69 -13.77
CA THR A 357 -4.29 -18.67 -12.81
C THR A 357 -4.07 -19.14 -11.36
N THR A 358 -4.56 -18.38 -10.39
CA THR A 358 -4.59 -18.74 -8.98
C THR A 358 -6.01 -19.03 -8.53
N LEU A 359 -6.14 -19.93 -7.54
CA LEU A 359 -7.35 -20.13 -6.77
C LEU A 359 -7.13 -19.51 -5.39
N SER A 360 -8.18 -18.87 -4.89
CA SER A 360 -8.24 -18.30 -3.54
C SER A 360 -9.68 -18.30 -3.04
N CYS A 361 -9.86 -18.72 -1.80
CA CYS A 361 -11.10 -18.50 -1.06
C CYS A 361 -10.86 -17.85 0.30
N ALA A 362 -9.67 -17.29 0.49
CA ALA A 362 -9.49 -16.20 1.42
C ALA A 362 -10.46 -15.07 1.06
N ALA A 363 -10.90 -14.28 2.06
CA ALA A 363 -11.50 -12.99 1.74
C ALA A 363 -10.52 -12.25 0.84
N ALA A 364 -10.99 -11.73 -0.31
CA ALA A 364 -10.14 -10.90 -1.16
C ALA A 364 -9.46 -9.86 -0.26
N PRO A 365 -8.15 -9.63 -0.40
CA PRO A 365 -7.52 -8.52 0.31
C PRO A 365 -8.35 -7.27 0.05
N PRO A 366 -8.58 -6.42 1.08
CA PRO A 366 -9.31 -5.19 0.86
C PRO A 366 -8.61 -4.42 -0.27
N PRO A 367 -9.36 -3.80 -1.20
CA PRO A 367 -8.73 -3.06 -2.27
C PRO A 367 -7.84 -1.96 -1.68
N SER A 368 -6.72 -1.67 -2.32
CA SER A 368 -5.70 -0.75 -1.82
C SER A 368 -5.05 0.04 -2.96
N ALA A 369 -4.61 1.25 -2.65
CA ALA A 369 -3.79 2.13 -3.49
C ALA A 369 -2.52 2.54 -2.71
N GLU A 370 -1.53 3.07 -3.41
CA GLU A 370 -0.34 3.70 -2.83
C GLU A 370 -0.41 5.22 -3.05
N LEU A 371 -0.20 6.00 -1.98
CA LEU A 371 -0.21 7.47 -2.00
C LEU A 371 1.12 8.01 -1.46
N THR A 372 1.71 8.94 -2.22
CA THR A 372 2.91 9.68 -1.83
C THR A 372 2.64 11.18 -1.86
N LEU A 373 2.97 11.91 -0.80
CA LEU A 373 2.87 13.38 -0.73
C LEU A 373 4.27 14.01 -0.77
N VAL A 374 4.45 14.98 -1.66
CA VAL A 374 5.74 15.64 -1.91
C VAL A 374 5.63 17.14 -1.71
N LYS A 375 6.53 17.70 -0.91
CA LYS A 375 6.68 19.15 -0.75
C LYS A 375 7.86 19.65 -1.57
N GLN A 376 7.64 20.77 -2.26
CA GLN A 376 8.70 21.59 -2.82
C GLN A 376 8.58 23.03 -2.33
N VAL A 377 9.72 23.69 -2.13
CA VAL A 377 9.81 25.07 -1.68
C VAL A 377 10.75 25.84 -2.59
N VAL A 378 10.32 27.01 -3.04
CA VAL A 378 11.12 28.02 -3.74
C VAL A 378 11.36 29.18 -2.78
N ASN A 379 12.60 29.69 -2.77
CA ASN A 379 13.08 30.73 -1.87
C ASN A 379 13.90 31.75 -2.70
N ASP A 380 13.24 32.51 -3.56
CA ASP A 380 13.89 33.49 -4.43
C ASP A 380 13.70 34.95 -3.98
N ASP A 381 12.94 35.18 -2.90
CA ASP A 381 12.60 36.48 -2.31
C ASP A 381 12.96 36.58 -0.80
N ASP A 382 14.17 36.09 -0.46
CA ASP A 382 14.80 36.09 0.89
C ASP A 382 14.17 35.14 1.94
N GLY A 383 13.26 34.26 1.52
CA GLY A 383 12.75 33.13 2.29
C GLY A 383 13.83 32.09 2.63
N ALA A 384 13.57 31.30 3.68
CA ALA A 384 14.55 30.33 4.19
C ALA A 384 13.93 28.99 4.63
N ALA A 385 12.63 28.78 4.42
CA ALA A 385 11.97 27.54 4.80
C ALA A 385 12.50 26.36 3.97
N ALA A 386 12.70 25.22 4.63
CA ALA A 386 12.99 23.95 3.99
C ALA A 386 11.69 23.17 3.74
N PRO A 387 11.67 22.19 2.80
CA PRO A 387 10.46 21.40 2.55
C PRO A 387 9.91 20.64 3.76
N ASP A 388 10.76 20.27 4.73
CA ASP A 388 10.38 19.64 5.99
C ASP A 388 9.86 20.63 7.05
N ASP A 389 9.91 21.94 6.80
CA ASP A 389 9.22 22.93 7.64
C ASP A 389 7.69 22.94 7.37
N PHE A 390 7.21 22.19 6.36
CA PHE A 390 5.80 22.03 6.04
C PHE A 390 5.33 20.61 6.39
N THR A 391 4.13 20.51 6.97
CA THR A 391 3.44 19.24 7.22
C THR A 391 2.38 19.05 6.15
N LEU A 392 2.44 17.92 5.44
CA LEU A 392 1.49 17.52 4.42
C LEU A 392 0.43 16.62 5.04
N ASP A 393 -0.80 16.75 4.57
CA ASP A 393 -1.96 16.02 5.08
C ASP A 393 -2.86 15.57 3.91
N ALA A 394 -3.44 14.39 4.04
CA ALA A 394 -4.49 13.88 3.18
C ALA A 394 -5.58 13.19 4.03
N ASP A 395 -6.68 13.91 4.25
CA ASP A 395 -7.84 13.45 5.00
C ASP A 395 -8.72 12.55 4.12
N GLY A 396 -8.97 11.31 4.54
CA GLY A 396 -9.70 10.35 3.71
C GLY A 396 -10.24 9.13 4.45
N PRO A 397 -10.44 7.98 3.77
CA PRO A 397 -10.74 6.71 4.42
C PRO A 397 -9.74 6.33 5.52
N VAL A 398 -8.47 6.72 5.34
CA VAL A 398 -7.44 6.73 6.38
C VAL A 398 -6.64 8.03 6.25
N ASP A 399 -6.24 8.64 7.35
CA ASP A 399 -5.52 9.90 7.30
C ASP A 399 -4.02 9.65 7.05
N VAL A 400 -3.42 10.45 6.17
CA VAL A 400 -1.98 10.42 5.86
C VAL A 400 -1.41 11.78 6.22
N GLU A 401 -0.48 11.85 7.18
CA GLU A 401 0.10 13.11 7.67
C GLU A 401 1.60 12.96 7.90
N GLY A 402 2.39 13.94 7.45
CA GLY A 402 3.81 13.98 7.76
C GLY A 402 4.63 14.93 6.89
N GLU A 403 5.94 14.88 7.11
CA GLU A 403 6.92 15.67 6.36
C GLU A 403 7.34 14.93 5.08
N THR A 404 7.63 15.68 4.02
CA THR A 404 8.02 15.06 2.74
C THR A 404 9.24 14.14 2.88
N GLY A 405 9.19 12.98 2.22
CA GLY A 405 10.25 11.97 2.26
C GLY A 405 10.30 11.11 3.52
N THR A 406 9.37 11.30 4.47
CA THR A 406 9.15 10.36 5.58
C THR A 406 8.30 9.17 5.13
N ALA A 407 8.42 8.05 5.84
CA ALA A 407 7.62 6.85 5.55
C ALA A 407 6.12 7.05 5.84
N ASP A 408 5.77 8.10 6.60
CA ASP A 408 4.38 8.42 6.93
C ASP A 408 3.64 9.06 5.74
N VAL A 409 4.37 9.52 4.71
CA VAL A 409 3.79 10.13 3.48
C VAL A 409 4.40 9.60 2.18
N THR A 410 5.20 8.53 2.23
CA THR A 410 5.84 7.92 1.04
C THR A 410 5.40 6.48 0.89
N ASP A 411 4.88 6.13 -0.28
CA ASP A 411 4.36 4.81 -0.66
C ASP A 411 3.37 4.26 0.38
N VAL A 412 2.49 5.14 0.89
CA VAL A 412 1.55 4.79 1.95
C VAL A 412 0.42 3.97 1.34
N VAL A 413 0.27 2.73 1.82
CA VAL A 413 -0.83 1.86 1.39
C VAL A 413 -2.13 2.31 2.05
N VAL A 414 -3.07 2.79 1.24
CA VAL A 414 -4.35 3.34 1.69
C VAL A 414 -5.54 2.69 0.96
N PRO A 415 -6.75 2.66 1.54
CA PRO A 415 -7.95 2.20 0.81
C PRO A 415 -8.31 3.14 -0.36
N PRO A 416 -8.93 2.65 -1.45
CA PRO A 416 -9.52 3.51 -2.47
C PRO A 416 -10.57 4.45 -1.88
N GLY A 417 -10.63 5.65 -2.44
CA GLY A 417 -11.53 6.70 -1.97
C GLY A 417 -11.01 8.09 -2.33
N ASP A 418 -11.73 9.09 -1.83
CA ASP A 418 -11.38 10.49 -1.98
C ASP A 418 -10.52 10.92 -0.78
N TYR A 419 -9.41 11.59 -1.07
CA TYR A 419 -8.49 12.16 -0.09
C TYR A 419 -8.39 13.67 -0.30
N ASP A 420 -8.79 14.45 0.70
CA ASP A 420 -8.71 15.91 0.70
C ASP A 420 -7.30 16.31 1.14
N LEU A 421 -6.52 16.83 0.19
CA LEU A 421 -5.12 17.21 0.38
C LEU A 421 -5.02 18.59 1.03
N SER A 422 -4.17 18.72 2.04
CA SER A 422 -3.89 19.99 2.67
C SER A 422 -2.45 20.08 3.18
N GLU A 423 -2.02 21.28 3.54
CA GLU A 423 -0.72 21.48 4.16
C GLU A 423 -0.75 22.58 5.22
N SER A 424 0.22 22.54 6.13
CA SER A 424 0.51 23.63 7.05
C SER A 424 2.00 23.93 7.09
N GLY A 425 2.38 25.19 7.34
CA GLY A 425 3.77 25.60 7.32
C GLY A 425 3.99 27.07 7.68
N PRO A 426 5.22 27.59 7.46
CA PRO A 426 5.59 28.97 7.78
C PRO A 426 4.76 30.00 6.99
N ALA A 427 4.50 31.14 7.62
CA ALA A 427 3.89 32.28 6.93
C ALA A 427 4.86 32.92 5.92
N GLY A 428 4.33 33.62 4.92
CA GLY A 428 5.13 34.30 3.89
C GLY A 428 5.39 33.46 2.64
N TYR A 429 4.58 32.42 2.43
CA TYR A 429 4.63 31.56 1.25
C TYR A 429 3.25 31.46 0.58
N GLU A 430 3.22 31.44 -0.74
CA GLU A 430 2.02 31.24 -1.57
C GLU A 430 2.16 29.97 -2.43
N THR A 431 1.04 29.40 -2.88
CA THR A 431 0.99 28.17 -3.69
C THR A 431 -0.07 28.24 -4.78
N ASP A 432 0.18 27.56 -5.90
CA ASP A 432 -0.78 27.39 -7.01
C ASP A 432 -1.68 26.14 -6.84
N GLY A 433 -1.52 25.38 -5.74
CA GLY A 433 -2.29 24.17 -5.44
C GLY A 433 -1.56 22.86 -5.74
N TRP A 434 -2.26 21.74 -5.55
CA TRP A 434 -1.71 20.40 -5.72
C TRP A 434 -1.61 19.95 -7.18
N THR A 435 -0.67 19.07 -7.47
CA THR A 435 -0.56 18.33 -8.74
C THR A 435 -0.28 16.86 -8.46
N CYS A 436 -1.01 15.94 -9.09
CA CYS A 436 -0.80 14.50 -8.89
C CYS A 436 -0.40 13.80 -10.19
N ASP A 437 0.59 12.91 -10.11
CA ASP A 437 0.92 11.93 -11.17
C ASP A 437 0.20 10.62 -10.84
N GLY A 438 -0.96 10.42 -11.45
CA GLY A 438 -1.91 9.36 -11.11
C GLY A 438 -3.19 9.89 -10.44
N GLY A 439 -4.19 9.01 -10.28
CA GLY A 439 -5.49 9.34 -9.69
C GLY A 439 -6.29 10.38 -10.49
N THR A 440 -7.41 10.83 -9.93
CA THR A 440 -8.18 11.96 -10.46
C THR A 440 -8.20 13.09 -9.43
N LEU A 441 -7.44 14.16 -9.69
CA LEU A 441 -7.42 15.36 -8.86
C LEU A 441 -8.52 16.35 -9.30
N THR A 442 -9.38 16.77 -8.37
CA THR A 442 -10.35 17.86 -8.56
C THR A 442 -10.26 18.81 -7.38
N ASP A 443 -9.94 20.07 -7.64
CA ASP A 443 -9.55 21.03 -6.60
C ASP A 443 -8.40 20.43 -5.75
N ASP A 444 -8.58 20.32 -4.43
CA ASP A 444 -7.59 19.71 -3.54
C ASP A 444 -7.93 18.25 -3.18
N THR A 445 -8.92 17.64 -3.83
CA THR A 445 -9.33 16.25 -3.57
C THR A 445 -8.78 15.30 -4.64
N VAL A 446 -8.00 14.29 -4.24
CA VAL A 446 -7.55 13.21 -5.13
C VAL A 446 -8.40 11.95 -4.91
N THR A 447 -9.03 11.45 -5.97
CA THR A 447 -9.73 10.16 -5.96
C THR A 447 -8.79 9.03 -6.39
N LEU A 448 -8.64 8.04 -5.51
CA LEU A 448 -7.86 6.82 -5.74
C LEU A 448 -8.77 5.62 -6.00
N VAL A 449 -8.40 4.77 -6.98
CA VAL A 449 -9.04 3.47 -7.25
C VAL A 449 -8.11 2.31 -6.88
N ASP A 450 -8.64 1.09 -6.86
CA ASP A 450 -7.86 -0.12 -6.53
C ASP A 450 -6.66 -0.30 -7.47
N GLY A 451 -5.48 -0.45 -6.88
CA GLY A 451 -4.20 -0.61 -7.59
C GLY A 451 -3.55 0.68 -8.10
N ASP A 452 -4.10 1.86 -7.79
CA ASP A 452 -3.45 3.13 -8.11
C ASP A 452 -2.13 3.29 -7.32
N ASP A 453 -1.15 3.92 -7.96
CA ASP A 453 0.12 4.39 -7.38
C ASP A 453 0.22 5.88 -7.75
N VAL A 454 0.01 6.76 -6.77
CA VAL A 454 -0.19 8.20 -6.99
C VAL A 454 0.79 9.01 -6.17
N THR A 455 1.49 9.93 -6.84
CA THR A 455 2.32 10.93 -6.17
C THR A 455 1.71 12.32 -6.35
N CYS A 456 1.31 12.96 -5.25
CA CYS A 456 0.81 14.33 -5.23
C CYS A 456 1.89 15.29 -4.71
N THR A 457 2.14 16.37 -5.44
CA THR A 457 3.15 17.39 -5.15
C THR A 457 2.49 18.75 -4.97
N ILE A 458 2.90 19.47 -3.93
CA ILE A 458 2.59 20.89 -3.72
C ILE A 458 3.88 21.71 -3.71
N VAL A 459 3.84 22.87 -4.36
CA VAL A 459 4.97 23.81 -4.46
C VAL A 459 4.57 25.10 -3.78
N ASN A 460 5.41 25.60 -2.88
CA ASN A 460 5.25 26.93 -2.31
C ASN A 460 6.42 27.83 -2.65
N ASP A 461 6.10 29.08 -2.96
CA ASP A 461 7.05 30.14 -3.30
C ASP A 461 6.98 31.24 -2.25
N ASP A 462 8.12 31.83 -1.89
CA ASP A 462 8.18 32.88 -0.88
C ASP A 462 7.62 34.20 -1.42
N VAL A 463 7.00 34.98 -0.53
CA VAL A 463 6.40 36.27 -0.88
C VAL A 463 7.41 37.38 -0.53
N PRO A 464 7.73 38.29 -1.47
CA PRO A 464 8.69 39.36 -1.22
C PRO A 464 8.24 40.31 -0.11
N VAL A 465 9.06 40.41 0.94
CA VAL A 465 8.85 41.33 2.06
C VAL A 465 9.41 42.71 1.68
N GLY A 466 8.56 43.74 1.59
CA GLY A 466 9.01 45.12 1.34
C GLY A 466 10.00 45.64 2.40
N PRO A 467 10.81 46.67 2.11
CA PRO A 467 11.83 47.15 3.05
C PRO A 467 11.21 47.65 4.37
N ALA A 468 11.84 47.32 5.49
CA ALA A 468 11.40 47.70 6.84
C ALA A 468 11.32 49.24 7.02
N PRO A 469 10.37 49.77 7.82
CA PRO A 469 10.33 51.20 8.16
C PRO A 469 11.61 51.64 8.89
N LEU A 470 12.11 52.85 8.60
CA LEU A 470 13.18 53.47 9.39
C LEU A 470 12.70 53.72 10.83
N PRO A 471 13.59 53.65 11.84
CA PRO A 471 13.23 53.94 13.23
C PRO A 471 12.83 55.41 13.42
N SER A 472 12.04 55.73 14.45
CA SER A 472 11.74 57.13 14.81
C SER A 472 13.02 57.88 15.19
N PRO A 473 13.12 59.20 14.91
CA PRO A 473 14.31 59.98 15.25
C PRO A 473 14.52 60.15 16.76
N GLU A 474 15.76 60.41 17.16
CA GLU A 474 16.16 60.74 18.53
C GLU A 474 16.64 62.20 18.61
N LEU A 475 16.25 62.90 19.68
CA LEU A 475 16.58 64.31 19.92
C LEU A 475 17.18 64.52 21.32
N THR A 476 18.33 65.19 21.37
CA THR A 476 19.00 65.61 22.60
C THR A 476 19.15 67.13 22.64
N LEU A 477 18.75 67.80 23.73
CA LEU A 477 18.94 69.24 23.94
C LEU A 477 20.00 69.51 25.02
N VAL A 478 21.01 70.30 24.67
CA VAL A 478 22.16 70.61 25.51
C VAL A 478 22.27 72.11 25.75
N LYS A 479 22.47 72.47 27.00
CA LYS A 479 22.72 73.81 27.49
C LYS A 479 24.16 73.89 27.93
N GLU A 480 24.83 74.92 27.44
CA GLU A 480 26.10 75.37 27.98
C GLU A 480 25.95 76.80 28.53
N VAL A 481 26.68 77.10 29.60
CA VAL A 481 26.70 78.42 30.24
C VAL A 481 28.15 78.84 30.43
N VAL A 482 28.46 80.07 30.02
CA VAL A 482 29.73 80.74 30.25
C VAL A 482 29.50 81.85 31.28
N ASN A 483 30.41 81.93 32.26
CA ASN A 483 30.34 82.83 33.42
C ASN A 483 31.67 83.56 33.62
N ASP A 484 32.12 84.32 32.62
CA ASP A 484 33.41 85.00 32.64
C ASP A 484 33.34 86.49 33.04
N ASP A 485 32.13 87.04 33.17
CA ASP A 485 31.85 88.42 33.61
C ASP A 485 31.20 88.53 35.01
N GLY A 486 31.14 87.42 35.76
CA GLY A 486 30.76 87.38 37.18
C GLY A 486 29.39 86.76 37.49
N GLY A 487 28.72 86.22 36.46
CA GLY A 487 27.52 85.40 36.53
C GLY A 487 27.70 84.11 37.32
N THR A 488 26.57 83.51 37.72
CA THR A 488 26.55 82.31 38.57
C THR A 488 25.56 81.24 38.12
N ALA A 489 24.88 81.43 36.98
CA ALA A 489 23.92 80.47 36.48
C ALA A 489 24.61 79.16 36.10
N GLU A 490 23.95 78.05 36.42
CA GLU A 490 24.34 76.71 36.00
C GLU A 490 23.46 76.27 34.81
N PRO A 491 23.88 75.32 33.97
CA PRO A 491 23.04 74.81 32.88
C PRO A 491 21.65 74.34 33.33
N GLY A 492 21.53 73.86 34.57
CA GLY A 492 20.25 73.46 35.18
C GLY A 492 19.31 74.62 35.51
N ASP A 493 19.75 75.87 35.43
CA ASP A 493 18.90 77.05 35.60
C ASP A 493 18.13 77.42 34.32
N PHE A 494 18.44 76.75 33.20
CA PHE A 494 17.75 76.93 31.91
C PHE A 494 16.95 75.68 31.56
N THR A 495 15.66 75.86 31.30
CA THR A 495 14.81 74.82 30.73
C THR A 495 14.80 74.94 29.22
N LEU A 496 15.20 73.89 28.52
CA LEU A 496 15.17 73.78 27.07
C LEU A 496 13.86 73.14 26.63
N ALA A 497 13.35 73.53 25.47
CA ALA A 497 12.17 72.92 24.87
C ALA A 497 12.31 72.81 23.35
N ALA A 498 11.70 71.77 22.79
CA ALA A 498 11.49 71.62 21.36
C ALA A 498 10.00 71.31 21.15
N ASP A 499 9.25 72.27 20.61
CA ASP A 499 7.82 72.10 20.34
C ASP A 499 7.62 71.60 18.91
N GLY A 500 6.97 70.45 18.76
CA GLY A 500 6.83 69.78 17.48
C GLY A 500 5.91 68.56 17.59
N PRO A 501 5.98 67.59 16.65
CA PRO A 501 5.15 66.39 16.68
C PRO A 501 5.17 65.63 18.01
N THR A 502 6.32 65.60 18.70
CA THR A 502 6.46 65.06 20.06
C THR A 502 7.18 66.08 20.95
N PRO A 503 6.45 67.00 21.60
CA PRO A 503 7.07 68.08 22.36
C PRO A 503 7.91 67.54 23.52
N VAL A 504 9.15 68.04 23.64
CA VAL A 504 10.06 67.72 24.73
C VAL A 504 10.48 68.98 25.47
N ALA A 505 10.63 68.89 26.79
CA ALA A 505 11.13 69.99 27.61
C ALA A 505 11.80 69.47 28.88
N GLY A 506 12.87 70.12 29.30
CA GLY A 506 13.66 69.72 30.47
C GLY A 506 14.96 70.51 30.57
N VAL A 507 15.73 70.25 31.62
CA VAL A 507 17.09 70.77 31.72
C VAL A 507 18.07 69.80 31.09
N THR A 508 19.27 70.25 30.73
CA THR A 508 20.27 69.39 30.12
C THR A 508 20.64 68.19 31.00
N GLY A 509 20.63 67.01 30.39
CA GLY A 509 20.84 65.73 31.07
C GLY A 509 19.55 65.10 31.62
N ASP A 510 18.40 65.78 31.55
CA ASP A 510 17.11 65.14 31.81
C ASP A 510 16.81 64.11 30.72
N ALA A 511 16.25 62.97 31.14
CA ALA A 511 15.81 61.92 30.22
C ALA A 511 14.70 62.37 29.25
N ALA A 512 14.00 63.47 29.57
CA ALA A 512 12.99 64.04 28.69
C ALA A 512 13.60 64.77 27.47
N VAL A 513 14.89 65.12 27.51
CA VAL A 513 15.59 65.86 26.46
C VAL A 513 16.97 65.24 26.13
N THR A 514 17.19 63.98 26.50
CA THR A 514 18.42 63.22 26.18
C THR A 514 18.01 61.91 25.54
N ASP A 515 18.47 61.66 24.32
CA ASP A 515 18.09 60.53 23.48
C ASP A 515 16.56 60.34 23.42
N ALA A 516 15.83 61.46 23.38
CA ALA A 516 14.38 61.43 23.42
C ALA A 516 13.86 60.97 22.06
N THR A 517 13.18 59.82 22.04
CA THR A 517 12.50 59.36 20.82
C THR A 517 11.34 60.29 20.50
N VAL A 518 11.40 60.93 19.34
CA VAL A 518 10.40 61.90 18.87
C VAL A 518 9.86 61.52 17.50
N GLY A 519 8.75 62.12 17.07
CA GLY A 519 8.23 61.92 15.72
C GLY A 519 8.98 62.75 14.67
N ALA A 520 9.13 62.24 13.45
CA ALA A 520 9.65 63.03 12.32
C ALA A 520 8.78 64.28 12.07
N GLY A 521 9.42 65.41 11.77
CA GLY A 521 8.79 66.70 11.53
C GLY A 521 9.62 67.90 12.01
N GLU A 522 9.00 69.07 12.04
CA GLU A 522 9.63 70.33 12.47
C GLU A 522 9.44 70.55 13.97
N TYR A 523 10.50 71.05 14.62
CA TYR A 523 10.58 71.37 16.04
C TYR A 523 11.06 72.81 16.23
N ASP A 524 10.26 73.64 16.89
CA ASP A 524 10.63 74.98 17.33
C ASP A 524 11.43 74.89 18.65
N LEU A 525 12.73 75.15 18.58
CA LEU A 525 13.67 75.13 19.71
C LEU A 525 13.57 76.42 20.52
N SER A 526 13.53 76.30 21.84
CA SER A 526 13.47 77.45 22.73
C SER A 526 14.11 77.16 24.08
N GLU A 527 14.40 78.22 24.83
CA GLU A 527 14.86 78.12 26.21
C GLU A 527 14.22 79.17 27.10
N VAL A 528 14.14 78.86 28.40
CA VAL A 528 13.68 79.75 29.45
C VAL A 528 14.63 79.66 30.64
N GLY A 529 15.20 80.79 31.06
CA GLY A 529 16.11 80.87 32.20
C GLY A 529 16.39 82.33 32.60
N PRO A 530 17.44 82.59 33.40
CA PRO A 530 17.87 83.95 33.72
C PRO A 530 18.36 84.67 32.44
N THR A 531 17.60 85.65 31.95
CA THR A 531 17.92 86.37 30.69
C THR A 531 18.44 87.78 30.90
N ASP A 532 18.26 88.36 32.09
CA ASP A 532 18.58 89.78 32.31
C ASP A 532 20.09 90.06 32.31
N ASP A 533 20.90 89.03 32.59
CA ASP A 533 22.37 89.09 32.67
C ASP A 533 23.06 88.06 31.76
N TYR A 534 22.38 87.47 30.76
CA TYR A 534 22.95 86.47 29.83
C TYR A 534 22.49 86.66 28.39
N ASP A 535 23.43 86.64 27.44
CA ASP A 535 23.17 86.68 26.00
C ASP A 535 23.22 85.26 25.39
N PRO A 536 22.14 84.79 24.72
CA PRO A 536 22.11 83.47 24.08
C PRO A 536 22.75 83.44 22.69
N SER A 537 23.41 82.32 22.37
CA SER A 537 23.88 81.99 21.02
C SER A 537 22.73 81.53 20.12
N ALA A 538 23.00 81.40 18.82
CA ALA A 538 22.15 80.58 17.95
C ALA A 538 22.29 79.09 18.33
N TRP A 539 21.26 78.29 18.07
CA TRP A 539 21.32 76.84 18.19
C TRP A 539 22.28 76.20 17.19
N THR A 540 22.85 75.06 17.56
CA THR A 540 23.65 74.22 16.66
C THR A 540 23.27 72.75 16.84
N CYS A 541 22.99 72.03 15.76
CA CYS A 541 22.56 70.63 15.82
C CYS A 541 23.50 69.70 15.03
N THR A 542 23.71 68.48 15.51
CA THR A 542 24.60 67.47 14.87
C THR A 542 23.98 66.75 13.68
N ASP A 543 22.65 66.69 13.63
CA ASP A 543 21.86 66.04 12.59
C ASP A 543 20.54 66.80 12.38
N GLY A 544 19.79 66.42 11.35
CA GLY A 544 18.60 67.15 10.90
C GLY A 544 18.94 68.45 10.15
N THR A 545 17.91 69.18 9.75
CA THR A 545 18.07 70.48 9.07
C THR A 545 17.63 71.61 10.00
N LEU A 546 18.56 72.47 10.41
CA LEU A 546 18.29 73.62 11.28
C LEU A 546 18.22 74.93 10.46
N ASP A 547 17.11 75.67 10.59
CA ASP A 547 16.94 77.04 10.06
C ASP A 547 16.49 77.99 11.18
N GLY A 548 17.41 78.84 11.65
CA GLY A 548 17.19 79.65 12.85
C GLY A 548 17.02 78.76 14.08
N ASP A 549 15.85 78.83 14.70
CA ASP A 549 15.49 78.02 15.87
C ASP A 549 14.59 76.83 15.49
N VAL A 550 14.39 76.54 14.20
CA VAL A 550 13.53 75.45 13.73
C VAL A 550 14.35 74.26 13.23
N LEU A 551 14.22 73.10 13.87
CA LEU A 551 14.88 71.85 13.50
C LEU A 551 13.90 70.91 12.79
N THR A 552 14.23 70.45 11.57
CA THR A 552 13.48 69.40 10.88
C THR A 552 14.19 68.04 11.00
N LEU A 553 13.47 67.02 11.48
CA LEU A 553 13.93 65.63 11.62
C LEU A 553 13.15 64.67 10.71
N ALA A 554 13.85 63.74 10.06
CA ALA A 554 13.31 62.60 9.33
C ALA A 554 13.39 61.31 10.16
N ASP A 555 12.67 60.25 9.73
CA ASP A 555 12.82 58.94 10.35
C ASP A 555 14.28 58.45 10.21
N GLY A 556 14.90 58.08 11.34
CA GLY A 556 16.28 57.61 11.43
C GLY A 556 17.33 58.66 11.82
N ASP A 557 16.96 59.94 11.94
CA ASP A 557 17.90 61.00 12.36
C ASP A 557 18.22 60.91 13.88
N ASP A 558 19.45 61.28 14.27
CA ASP A 558 19.91 61.34 15.67
C ASP A 558 20.58 62.71 15.94
N ALA A 559 19.78 63.65 16.42
CA ALA A 559 20.16 65.05 16.54
C ALA A 559 20.45 65.48 17.98
N THR A 560 21.63 66.05 18.22
CA THR A 560 21.97 66.77 19.45
C THR A 560 22.06 68.27 19.17
N CYS A 561 21.16 69.05 19.76
CA CYS A 561 21.09 70.50 19.61
C CYS A 561 21.61 71.23 20.84
N THR A 562 22.55 72.15 20.65
CA THR A 562 23.22 72.90 21.73
C THR A 562 22.96 74.39 21.61
N ILE A 563 22.65 75.04 22.73
CA ILE A 563 22.62 76.49 22.90
C ILE A 563 23.57 76.91 24.03
N VAL A 564 24.30 78.02 23.83
CA VAL A 564 25.26 78.56 24.79
C VAL A 564 24.78 79.92 25.26
N ASN A 565 24.70 80.16 26.58
CA ASN A 565 24.51 81.51 27.10
C ASN A 565 25.77 82.02 27.79
N ASP A 566 26.14 83.25 27.47
CA ASP A 566 27.31 83.94 28.03
C ASP A 566 26.84 85.09 28.91
N ASP A 567 27.44 85.26 30.09
CA ASP A 567 27.04 86.33 31.00
C ASP A 567 27.45 87.70 30.47
N VAL A 568 26.66 88.72 30.79
CA VAL A 568 26.99 90.11 30.42
C VAL A 568 27.46 90.90 31.65
N PRO A 569 28.41 91.84 31.51
CA PRO A 569 28.86 92.66 32.63
C PRO A 569 27.72 93.51 33.22
N PRO A 570 27.59 93.65 34.55
CA PRO A 570 26.49 94.40 35.15
C PRO A 570 26.51 95.89 34.78
N ASP A 571 25.40 96.37 34.21
CA ASP A 571 25.19 97.76 33.80
C ASP A 571 25.10 98.71 35.03
N GLY A 572 26.10 99.57 35.18
CA GLY A 572 26.30 100.44 36.35
C GLY A 572 25.37 101.66 36.47
N THR A 573 24.05 101.53 36.40
CA THR A 573 23.13 102.64 36.68
C THR A 573 21.89 102.25 37.51
N GLY A 574 22.02 102.33 38.84
CA GLY A 574 20.89 102.30 39.77
C GLY A 574 20.17 103.64 39.86
N GLY A 575 18.84 103.62 39.76
CA GLY A 575 17.95 104.74 40.03
C GLY A 575 16.64 104.24 40.62
N PHE A 576 16.64 104.07 41.95
CA PHE A 576 15.48 103.78 42.78
C PHE A 576 14.38 104.83 42.57
N ASP A 577 13.12 104.40 42.45
CA ASP A 577 12.06 105.11 43.18
C ASP A 577 10.93 104.17 43.64
N ASP A 578 10.48 104.50 44.84
CA ASP A 578 9.69 103.76 45.80
C ASP A 578 8.18 104.05 45.65
N VAL A 579 7.38 103.14 46.16
CA VAL A 579 5.91 103.03 46.03
C VAL A 579 5.17 104.11 46.82
N THR A 580 4.06 104.62 46.26
CA THR A 580 2.83 105.13 46.94
C THR A 580 1.81 105.50 45.85
N ASP A 581 0.48 105.47 45.96
CA ASP A 581 -0.57 105.15 46.95
C ASP A 581 -1.92 105.25 46.17
N ASP A 582 -3.03 104.79 46.76
CA ASP A 582 -4.44 105.13 46.44
C ASP A 582 -5.03 104.63 45.10
N GLY A 583 -6.27 104.13 44.95
CA GLY A 583 -7.47 104.14 45.78
C GLY A 583 -8.71 104.04 44.87
N ALA A 584 -9.48 102.95 45.02
CA ALA A 584 -10.95 102.83 44.91
C ALA A 584 -11.76 103.20 43.63
N ALA A 585 -12.45 102.16 43.14
CA ALA A 585 -13.92 102.04 43.00
C ALA A 585 -14.67 102.37 41.68
N GLY A 586 -15.50 101.38 41.27
CA GLY A 586 -16.77 101.53 40.53
C GLY A 586 -16.70 101.13 39.05
N GLY A 587 -17.55 100.26 38.51
CA GLY A 587 -18.74 99.58 38.99
C GLY A 587 -19.26 98.65 37.89
N ASP A 588 -19.95 97.58 38.29
CA ASP A 588 -20.46 96.52 37.43
C ASP A 588 -21.69 96.93 36.61
N GLY A 589 -21.82 96.30 35.44
CA GLY A 589 -23.03 96.29 34.62
C GLY A 589 -23.00 95.11 33.63
N SER A 590 -23.53 93.97 34.07
CA SER A 590 -24.01 92.77 33.35
C SER A 590 -24.79 93.03 32.03
N PRO A 591 -25.34 92.03 31.29
CA PRO A 591 -24.96 90.63 31.01
C PRO A 591 -25.00 90.30 29.48
N VAL A 592 -24.62 89.09 29.06
CA VAL A 592 -25.44 88.11 28.27
C VAL A 592 -24.58 86.91 27.85
N GLY A 593 -24.96 85.70 28.26
CA GLY A 593 -24.42 84.44 27.76
C GLY A 593 -25.57 83.48 27.46
N PHE A 594 -25.70 83.08 26.19
CA PHE A 594 -26.67 82.10 25.69
C PHE A 594 -26.05 80.69 25.72
N LEU A 595 -26.88 79.72 26.16
CA LEU A 595 -26.74 78.26 26.21
C LEU A 595 -27.16 77.61 24.85
N PRO A 596 -27.44 76.28 24.75
CA PRO A 596 -26.69 75.01 24.97
C PRO A 596 -26.72 74.15 23.66
N ASP A 597 -26.33 72.87 23.52
CA ASP A 597 -26.86 71.59 24.08
C ASP A 597 -26.10 70.40 23.41
N THR A 598 -25.54 69.45 24.17
CA THR A 598 -25.93 68.02 24.37
C THR A 598 -25.64 66.96 23.29
N GLY A 599 -25.11 65.82 23.75
CA GLY A 599 -25.18 64.51 23.07
C GLY A 599 -24.50 63.37 23.85
N ALA A 600 -25.21 62.74 24.79
CA ALA A 600 -24.89 61.43 25.43
C ALA A 600 -25.61 60.28 24.66
N PRO A 601 -25.78 59.00 25.12
CA PRO A 601 -25.32 58.32 26.35
C PRO A 601 -24.98 56.78 26.23
N ALA A 602 -24.66 56.17 27.39
CA ALA A 602 -25.11 54.87 27.95
C ALA A 602 -24.58 53.49 27.47
N GLY A 603 -24.29 52.63 28.46
CA GLY A 603 -24.30 51.16 28.34
C GLY A 603 -23.67 50.42 29.54
N LEU A 604 -24.47 49.85 30.44
CA LEU A 604 -24.12 49.15 31.69
C LEU A 604 -24.36 47.63 31.58
N GLY A 605 -23.56 46.84 32.32
CA GLY A 605 -23.93 45.53 32.90
C GLY A 605 -23.54 44.28 32.08
N LEU A 606 -23.43 43.06 32.61
CA LEU A 606 -23.48 42.45 33.95
C LEU A 606 -23.29 40.91 33.74
N VAL A 607 -22.80 40.16 34.73
CA VAL A 607 -22.92 38.67 34.90
C VAL A 607 -22.03 37.78 33.99
N ALA A 608 -21.53 36.58 34.32
CA ALA A 608 -21.05 35.85 35.50
C ALA A 608 -20.67 34.42 35.00
N VAL A 609 -20.11 33.62 35.91
CA VAL A 609 -20.09 32.14 35.96
C VAL A 609 -18.82 31.43 35.43
N ALA A 610 -18.34 30.59 36.35
CA ALA A 610 -17.18 29.72 36.34
C ALA A 610 -17.35 28.45 35.49
N VAL A 611 -16.24 27.82 35.11
CA VAL A 611 -16.11 26.35 35.10
C VAL A 611 -14.70 25.97 35.54
N ALA A 612 -14.62 25.10 36.55
CA ALA A 612 -13.44 24.36 36.94
C ALA A 612 -13.39 23.05 36.15
N CYS A 613 -12.23 22.67 35.62
CA CYS A 613 -11.95 21.32 35.15
C CYS A 613 -10.89 20.67 36.05
N VAL A 614 -11.25 19.51 36.60
CA VAL A 614 -10.39 18.57 37.32
C VAL A 614 -9.93 17.51 36.30
N ALA A 615 -8.63 17.30 36.13
CA ALA A 615 -8.07 16.06 35.60
C ALA A 615 -6.54 15.97 35.83
N THR A 616 -6.13 15.34 36.92
CA THR A 616 -4.87 14.58 37.08
C THR A 616 -5.14 13.63 38.26
N GLY A 617 -4.81 12.35 38.27
CA GLY A 617 -4.12 11.46 37.37
C GLY A 617 -3.85 10.22 38.23
N THR A 618 -4.29 9.04 37.79
CA THR A 618 -3.93 7.78 38.47
C THR A 618 -3.30 6.85 37.45
N ALA A 619 -1.98 6.79 37.51
CA ALA A 619 -1.14 5.74 36.97
C ALA A 619 -1.27 4.46 37.81
N LEU A 620 -1.29 3.30 37.15
CA LEU A 620 -0.97 1.92 37.60
C LEU A 620 -1.65 0.99 36.55
N LEU A 621 -0.99 0.08 35.82
CA LEU A 621 -0.06 -0.94 36.30
C LEU A 621 0.76 -1.55 35.15
N VAL A 622 2.01 -1.80 35.52
CA VAL A 622 3.10 -2.48 34.81
C VAL A 622 2.87 -4.01 34.74
N ARG A 623 2.99 -4.55 33.51
CA ARG A 623 3.88 -5.67 33.07
C ARG A 623 3.83 -7.00 33.85
N ALA A 624 3.49 -8.08 33.14
CA ALA A 624 4.17 -9.39 33.05
C ALA A 624 3.19 -10.41 32.41
N ARG A 625 3.55 -11.28 31.47
CA ARG A 625 4.60 -12.31 31.56
C ARG A 625 4.96 -12.86 30.16
N ARG A 626 6.25 -13.17 30.02
CA ARG A 626 6.82 -14.12 29.06
C ARG A 626 6.72 -15.55 29.60
N ARG A 627 6.67 -16.51 28.65
CA ARG A 627 7.05 -17.94 28.68
C ARG A 627 6.16 -18.93 29.46
N ALA A 628 5.48 -19.78 28.70
CA ALA A 628 5.75 -21.22 28.68
C ALA A 628 6.07 -21.60 27.22
#